data_AF-A0A846AIE0-F1
#
_entry.id   AF-A0A846AIE0-F1
#
_cell.length_a   1.000
_cell.length_b   1.000
_cell.length_c   1.000
_cell.angle_alpha   90.00
_cell.angle_beta   90.00
_cell.angle_gamma   90.00
#
_symmetry.space_group_name_H-M   'P 1'
#
loop_
_entity.id
_entity.type
_entity.pdbx_description
1 polymer ?
#
loop_
_entity_poly.entity_id
_entity_poly.type
_entity_poly.pdbx_seq_one_letter_code
_entity_poly.pdbx_strand_id
1 'polypeptide(L)'
;MNQSISSKEPWLAVNLSYFFPGIGQIYSGNISRGWILIICSCLFWGLGVYLIFNPKSNPIIGIAFLLAYNLLSIWNLFDAHKCARKANNSQFE
;
A
#
# COMPACT_ATOMS: atom_id res chain seq x y z
N MET A 1 6.22 -30.31 7.99
CA MET A 1 5.63 -29.52 6.89
C MET A 1 6.74 -28.62 6.36
N ASN A 2 7.42 -29.04 5.29
CA ASN A 2 8.50 -28.27 4.67
C ASN A 2 7.89 -27.02 4.06
N GLN A 3 8.02 -25.88 4.73
CA GLN A 3 7.84 -24.61 4.05
C GLN A 3 9.03 -24.48 3.10
N SER A 4 8.80 -24.70 1.80
CA SER A 4 9.72 -24.18 0.80
C SER A 4 9.83 -22.69 1.08
N ILE A 5 11.04 -22.23 1.40
CA ILE A 5 11.36 -20.80 1.47
C ILE A 5 11.28 -20.32 0.02
N SER A 6 10.06 -20.06 -0.46
CA SER A 6 9.84 -19.41 -1.74
C SER A 6 10.17 -17.95 -1.49
N SER A 7 11.41 -17.61 -1.80
CA SER A 7 11.89 -16.23 -1.75
C SER A 7 10.93 -15.33 -2.53
N LYS A 8 10.54 -14.23 -1.91
CA LYS A 8 9.56 -13.27 -2.41
C LYS A 8 10.26 -12.22 -3.27
N GLU A 9 9.92 -12.13 -4.54
CA GLU A 9 10.50 -11.14 -5.45
C GLU A 9 10.12 -9.70 -5.02
N PRO A 10 11.07 -8.83 -4.60
CA PRO A 10 10.74 -7.50 -4.11
C PRO A 10 10.09 -6.60 -5.14
N TRP A 11 10.56 -6.67 -6.39
CA TRP A 11 9.98 -5.87 -7.47
C TRP A 11 8.59 -6.35 -7.88
N LEU A 12 8.29 -7.64 -7.71
CA LEU A 12 6.92 -8.13 -7.84
C LEU A 12 6.03 -7.54 -6.73
N ALA A 13 6.51 -7.49 -5.49
CA ALA A 13 5.78 -6.84 -4.39
C ALA A 13 5.52 -5.35 -4.69
N VAL A 14 6.49 -4.65 -5.28
CA VAL A 14 6.31 -3.25 -5.74
C VAL A 14 5.24 -3.15 -6.80
N ASN A 15 5.27 -3.98 -7.84
CA ASN A 15 4.26 -3.97 -8.92
C ASN A 15 2.85 -4.28 -8.39
N LEU A 16 2.73 -5.22 -7.44
CA LEU A 16 1.47 -5.50 -6.76
C LEU A 16 0.97 -4.29 -5.95
N SER A 17 1.87 -3.62 -5.22
CA SER A 17 1.55 -2.41 -4.46
C SER A 17 1.33 -1.16 -5.32
N TYR A 18 1.81 -1.16 -6.56
CA TYR A 18 1.49 -0.16 -7.58
C TYR A 18 0.07 -0.33 -8.12
N PHE A 19 -0.36 -1.59 -8.35
CA PHE A 19 -1.74 -1.88 -8.72
C PHE A 19 -2.73 -1.48 -7.62
N PHE A 20 -2.43 -1.83 -6.37
CA PHE A 20 -3.20 -1.36 -5.22
C PHE A 20 -2.37 -1.35 -3.92
N PRO A 21 -2.38 -0.25 -3.14
CA PRO A 21 -1.63 -0.19 -1.90
C PRO A 21 -1.97 -1.32 -0.92
N GLY A 22 -0.94 -1.90 -0.31
CA GLY A 22 -1.06 -2.99 0.66
C GLY A 22 -0.94 -4.41 0.09
N ILE A 23 -1.15 -4.64 -1.22
CA ILE A 23 -1.07 -6.00 -1.80
C ILE A 23 0.36 -6.55 -1.73
N GLY A 24 1.38 -5.75 -2.02
CA GLY A 24 2.77 -6.17 -1.94
C GLY A 24 3.19 -6.60 -0.53
N GLN A 25 2.65 -5.96 0.50
CA GLN A 25 2.85 -6.33 1.90
C GLN A 25 2.20 -7.67 2.23
N ILE A 26 0.98 -7.92 1.75
CA ILE A 26 0.29 -9.22 1.89
C ILE A 26 1.09 -10.32 1.18
N TYR A 27 1.55 -10.07 -0.04
CA TYR A 27 2.39 -10.99 -0.81
C TYR A 27 3.67 -11.38 -0.05
N SER A 28 4.26 -10.40 0.65
CA SER A 28 5.45 -10.56 1.49
C SER A 28 5.18 -11.25 2.83
N GLY A 29 3.93 -11.65 3.12
CA GLY A 29 3.53 -12.29 4.37
C GLY A 29 3.18 -11.31 5.51
N ASN A 30 3.35 -10.00 5.32
CA ASN A 30 2.96 -8.96 6.28
C ASN A 30 1.47 -8.58 6.12
N ILE A 31 0.60 -9.53 6.42
CA ILE A 31 -0.86 -9.42 6.19
C ILE A 31 -1.46 -8.22 6.96
N SER A 32 -1.07 -8.01 8.22
CA SER A 32 -1.60 -6.91 9.05
C SER A 32 -1.28 -5.54 8.45
N ARG A 33 -0.02 -5.31 8.02
CA ARG A 33 0.39 -4.07 7.37
C ARG A 33 -0.36 -3.85 6.06
N GLY A 34 -0.52 -4.90 5.26
CA GLY A 34 -1.25 -4.82 4.00
C GLY A 34 -2.69 -4.40 4.18
N TRP A 35 -3.42 -4.99 5.14
CA TRP A 35 -4.79 -4.58 5.43
C TRP A 35 -4.91 -3.16 5.96
N ILE A 36 -4.00 -2.73 6.84
CA ILE A 36 -3.96 -1.34 7.32
C ILE A 36 -3.82 -0.38 6.13
N LEU A 37 -2.90 -0.68 5.21
CA LEU A 37 -2.69 0.13 4.00
C LEU A 37 -3.89 0.16 3.07
N ILE A 38 -4.56 -0.97 2.85
CA ILE A 38 -5.79 -1.06 2.05
C ILE A 38 -6.88 -0.18 2.66
N ILE A 39 -7.14 -0.33 3.96
CA ILE A 39 -8.19 0.42 4.66
C ILE A 39 -7.88 1.92 4.63
N CYS A 40 -6.65 2.31 4.98
CA CYS A 40 -6.24 3.72 4.92
C CYS A 40 -6.39 4.28 3.50
N SER A 41 -5.95 3.55 2.49
CA SER A 41 -6.04 3.98 1.09
C SER A 41 -7.49 4.19 0.64
N CYS A 42 -8.38 3.25 0.95
CA CYS A 42 -9.81 3.37 0.70
C CYS A 42 -10.43 4.57 1.42
N LEU A 43 -10.03 4.82 2.68
CA LEU A 43 -10.52 5.97 3.45
C LEU A 43 -10.05 7.29 2.86
N PHE A 44 -8.75 7.44 2.55
CA PHE A 44 -8.24 8.69 1.99
C PHE A 44 -8.85 8.99 0.62
N TRP A 45 -8.93 7.98 -0.26
CA TRP A 45 -9.51 8.15 -1.58
C TRP A 45 -11.02 8.42 -1.51
N GLY A 46 -11.76 7.57 -0.77
CA GLY A 46 -13.22 7.68 -0.64
C GLY A 46 -13.67 8.98 0.04
N LEU A 47 -13.01 9.37 1.14
CA LEU A 47 -13.30 10.65 1.81
C LEU A 47 -12.91 11.84 0.92
N GLY A 48 -11.77 11.76 0.22
CA GLY A 48 -11.33 12.81 -0.69
C GLY A 48 -12.33 13.09 -1.79
N VAL A 49 -12.80 12.03 -2.48
CA VAL A 49 -13.85 12.13 -3.50
C VAL A 49 -15.16 12.64 -2.91
N TYR A 50 -15.61 12.06 -1.79
CA TYR A 50 -16.85 12.48 -1.14
C TYR A 50 -16.87 13.97 -0.78
N LEU A 51 -15.77 14.49 -0.22
CA LEU A 51 -15.66 15.89 0.19
C LEU A 51 -15.59 16.88 -0.98
N ILE A 52 -15.13 16.45 -2.16
CA ILE A 52 -15.13 17.27 -3.37
C ILE A 52 -16.53 17.41 -3.94
N PHE A 53 -17.31 16.31 -3.95
CA PHE A 53 -18.65 16.30 -4.56
C PHE A 53 -19.78 16.69 -3.61
N ASN A 54 -19.53 16.76 -2.31
CA ASN A 54 -20.53 17.20 -1.34
C ASN A 54 -20.64 18.75 -1.34
N PRO A 55 -21.81 19.33 -1.69
CA PRO A 55 -21.98 20.79 -1.80
C PRO A 55 -21.79 21.55 -0.48
N LYS A 56 -21.86 20.86 0.66
CA LYS A 56 -21.73 21.46 1.99
C LYS A 56 -20.30 21.48 2.51
N SER A 57 -19.37 20.74 1.89
CA SER A 57 -17.98 20.65 2.33
C SER A 57 -17.06 21.56 1.54
N ASN A 58 -15.92 21.90 2.14
CA ASN A 58 -14.87 22.63 1.45
C ASN A 58 -14.08 21.67 0.54
N PRO A 59 -14.07 21.86 -0.80
CA PRO A 59 -13.41 20.95 -1.74
C PRO A 59 -11.88 20.91 -1.55
N ILE A 60 -11.28 21.97 -0.98
CA ILE A 60 -9.84 22.00 -0.67
C ILE A 60 -9.46 20.87 0.30
N ILE A 61 -10.33 20.56 1.26
CA ILE A 61 -10.11 19.46 2.20
C ILE A 61 -10.09 18.14 1.43
N GLY A 62 -11.04 17.92 0.52
CA GLY A 62 -11.06 16.72 -0.30
C GLY A 62 -9.81 16.57 -1.18
N ILE A 63 -9.33 17.67 -1.78
CA ILE A 63 -8.05 17.70 -2.52
C ILE A 63 -6.88 17.33 -1.61
N ALA A 64 -6.84 17.84 -0.37
CA ALA A 64 -5.78 17.49 0.58
C ALA A 64 -5.79 15.98 0.91
N PHE A 65 -6.95 15.36 1.07
CA PHE A 65 -7.08 13.90 1.25
C PHE A 65 -6.57 13.12 0.03
N LEU A 66 -6.87 13.57 -1.19
CA LEU A 66 -6.36 12.94 -2.42
C LEU A 66 -4.84 13.11 -2.57
N LEU A 67 -4.29 14.26 -2.20
CA LEU A 67 -2.84 14.45 -2.16
C LEU A 67 -2.18 13.52 -1.13
N ALA A 68 -2.76 13.40 0.06
CA ALA A 68 -2.30 12.46 1.08
C ALA A 68 -2.35 11.00 0.59
N TYR A 69 -3.41 10.61 -0.13
CA TYR A 69 -3.48 9.29 -0.79
C TYR A 69 -2.31 9.08 -1.76
N ASN A 70 -2.01 10.04 -2.63
CA ASN A 70 -0.89 9.90 -3.58
C ASN A 70 0.47 9.76 -2.88
N LEU A 71 0.71 10.55 -1.83
CA LEU A 71 1.93 10.44 -1.01
C LEU A 71 2.01 9.07 -0.33
N LEU A 72 0.89 8.59 0.22
CA LEU A 72 0.79 7.26 0.83
C LEU A 72 1.07 6.16 -0.21
N SER A 73 0.52 6.26 -1.42
CA SER A 73 0.73 5.29 -2.50
C SER A 73 2.21 5.16 -2.88
N ILE A 74 2.92 6.29 -3.02
CA ILE A 74 4.37 6.30 -3.31
C ILE A 74 5.15 5.67 -2.15
N TRP A 75 4.87 6.06 -0.91
CA TRP A 75 5.52 5.49 0.26
C TRP A 75 5.29 3.97 0.38
N ASN A 76 4.07 3.52 0.08
CA ASN A 76 3.69 2.11 0.08
C ASN A 76 4.53 1.26 -0.89
N LEU A 77 5.02 1.80 -2.01
CA LEU A 77 5.91 1.07 -2.92
C LEU A 77 7.23 0.71 -2.24
N PHE A 78 7.84 1.68 -1.55
CA PHE A 78 9.08 1.46 -0.81
C PHE A 78 8.86 0.52 0.38
N ASP A 79 7.73 0.62 1.06
CA ASP A 79 7.39 -0.28 2.17
C ASP A 79 7.16 -1.72 1.68
N ALA A 80 6.50 -1.91 0.54
CA ALA A 80 6.30 -3.23 -0.08
C ALA A 80 7.63 -3.90 -0.44
N HIS A 81 8.54 -3.14 -1.07
CA HIS A 81 9.89 -3.59 -1.36
C HIS A 81 10.64 -4.01 -0.09
N LYS A 82 10.62 -3.17 0.95
CA LYS A 82 11.26 -3.48 2.24
C LYS A 82 10.64 -4.70 2.92
N CYS A 83 9.33 -4.88 2.84
CA CYS A 83 8.64 -6.05 3.40
C CYS A 83 9.07 -7.34 2.70
N ALA A 84 9.16 -7.34 1.37
CA ALA A 84 9.61 -8.50 0.61
C ALA A 84 11.06 -8.87 0.96
N ARG A 85 11.98 -7.87 0.97
CA ARG A 85 13.38 -8.10 1.36
C ARG A 85 13.55 -8.64 2.77
N LYS A 86 12.75 -8.14 3.73
CA LYS A 86 12.77 -8.64 5.12
C LYS A 86 12.20 -10.05 5.27
N ALA A 87 11.31 -10.46 4.38
CA ALA A 87 10.77 -11.81 4.36
C ALA A 87 11.77 -12.83 3.78
N ASN A 88 12.82 -12.36 3.10
CA ASN A 88 13.84 -13.18 2.46
C ASN A 88 15.12 -13.29 3.29
N ASN A 89 15.92 -14.31 3.00
CA ASN A 89 17.29 -14.43 3.51
C ASN A 89 18.16 -13.32 2.92
N SER A 90 19.18 -12.87 3.65
CA SER A 90 20.05 -11.73 3.26
C SER A 90 20.79 -11.87 1.91
N GLN A 91 20.80 -13.07 1.32
CA GLN A 91 21.43 -13.37 0.04
C GLN A 91 20.49 -13.28 -1.17
N PHE A 92 19.18 -13.18 -0.93
CA PHE A 92 18.20 -12.98 -1.97
C PHE A 92 17.85 -11.48 -2.03
N GLU A 93 17.76 -10.94 -3.24
CA GLU A 93 17.67 -9.49 -3.50
C GLU A 93 16.62 -8.76 -2.63
#